data_AF-A0A924XCW8-F1
#
_entry.id   AF-A0A924XCW8-F1
#
_cell.length_a   1.000
_cell.length_b   1.000
_cell.length_c   1.000
_cell.angle_alpha   90.00
_cell.angle_beta   90.00
_cell.angle_gamma   90.00
#
_symmetry.space_group_name_H-M   'P 1'
#
loop_
_entity.id
_entity.type
_entity.pdbx_description
1 polymer ?
#
loop_
_entity_poly.entity_id
_entity_poly.type
_entity_poly.pdbx_seq_one_letter_code
_entity_poly.pdbx_strand_id
1 'polypeptide(L)'
;TDALIQESGKIAAKGFHRVVVREDKDLRGRGYGESARILYEAIAAEVPDCDCKIIMDESDALKREITVMREGDILVCFYENFDVVRAILERAEAVPTNQIKHLSYKNFELAQA
;
A
#
# COMPACT_ATOMS: atom_id res chain seq x y z
N THR A 1 15.70 7.17 -6.51
CA THR A 1 15.63 7.69 -7.89
C THR A 1 14.22 7.49 -8.42
N ASP A 2 13.83 8.17 -9.49
CA ASP A 2 12.52 7.96 -10.15
C ASP A 2 12.34 6.50 -10.56
N ALA A 3 13.40 5.89 -11.11
CA ALA A 3 13.41 4.49 -11.49
C ALA A 3 13.02 3.54 -10.35
N LEU A 4 13.50 3.80 -9.12
CA LEU A 4 13.16 2.97 -7.95
C LEU A 4 11.68 3.14 -7.54
N ILE A 5 11.13 4.35 -7.65
CA ILE A 5 9.71 4.60 -7.37
C ILE A 5 8.85 3.88 -8.41
N GLN A 6 9.24 3.98 -9.68
CA GLN A 6 8.55 3.30 -10.77
C GLN A 6 8.58 1.78 -10.60
N GLU A 7 9.75 1.19 -10.31
CA GLU A 7 9.89 -0.24 -10.09
C GLU A 7 9.05 -0.73 -8.90
N SER A 8 9.05 0.03 -7.80
CA SER A 8 8.19 -0.24 -6.64
C SER A 8 6.71 -0.27 -7.03
N GLY A 9 6.28 0.68 -7.86
CA GLY A 9 4.90 0.75 -8.37
C GLY A 9 4.53 -0.48 -9.19
N LYS A 10 5.40 -0.89 -10.12
CA LYS A 10 5.19 -2.10 -10.95
C LYS A 10 5.07 -3.36 -10.12
N ILE A 11 5.92 -3.51 -9.09
CA ILE A 11 5.88 -4.67 -8.19
C ILE A 11 4.58 -4.65 -7.37
N ALA A 12 4.20 -3.50 -6.82
CA ALA A 12 2.95 -3.36 -6.06
C ALA A 12 1.72 -3.70 -6.92
N ALA A 13 1.68 -3.22 -8.16
CA ALA A 13 0.57 -3.49 -9.09
C ALA A 13 0.35 -4.99 -9.36
N LYS A 14 1.44 -5.79 -9.37
CA LYS A 14 1.37 -7.25 -9.57
C LYS A 14 1.04 -8.02 -8.30
N GLY A 15 1.39 -7.47 -7.14
CA GLY A 15 1.26 -8.15 -5.85
C GLY A 15 -0.07 -7.90 -5.13
N PHE A 16 -0.78 -6.82 -5.45
CA PHE A 16 -1.96 -6.40 -4.72
C PHE A 16 -3.16 -6.14 -5.64
N HIS A 17 -4.35 -6.57 -5.21
CA HIS A 17 -5.60 -6.30 -5.93
C HIS A 17 -6.00 -4.81 -5.89
N ARG A 18 -5.63 -4.12 -4.81
CA ARG A 18 -5.86 -2.70 -4.59
C ARG A 18 -4.59 -2.05 -4.07
N VAL A 19 -4.26 -0.87 -4.58
CA VAL A 19 -3.14 -0.05 -4.10
C VAL A 19 -3.62 1.34 -3.72
N VAL A 20 -3.19 1.81 -2.55
CA VAL A 20 -3.40 3.20 -2.10
C VAL A 20 -2.06 3.89 -2.07
N VAL A 21 -1.86 4.83 -2.99
CA VAL A 21 -0.68 5.67 -3.06
C VAL A 21 -0.86 6.88 -2.15
N ARG A 22 0.19 7.22 -1.43
CA ARG A 22 0.26 8.37 -0.53
C ARG A 22 1.49 9.20 -0.86
N GLU A 23 1.57 10.40 -0.32
CA GLU A 23 2.82 11.15 -0.30
C GLU A 23 3.36 11.16 1.13
N ASP A 24 4.64 10.81 1.28
CA ASP A 24 5.32 10.90 2.57
C ASP A 24 5.41 12.37 3.00
N LYS A 25 5.49 12.63 4.32
CA LYS A 25 5.70 14.00 4.81
C LYS A 25 7.11 14.48 4.46
N ASP A 26 8.08 13.57 4.49
CA ASP A 26 9.41 13.80 3.95
C ASP A 26 9.44 13.68 2.42
N LEU A 27 9.46 14.82 1.74
CA LEU A 27 9.49 14.91 0.28
C LEU A 27 10.86 14.60 -0.33
N ARG A 28 11.92 14.47 0.47
CA ARG A 28 13.29 14.17 0.01
C ARG A 28 13.77 15.08 -1.13
N GLY A 29 13.36 16.35 -1.10
CA GLY A 29 13.72 17.37 -2.10
C GLY A 29 12.87 17.38 -3.38
N ARG A 30 11.81 16.56 -3.46
CA ARG A 30 10.84 16.58 -4.58
C ARG A 30 9.70 17.56 -4.35
N GLY A 31 8.96 17.84 -5.41
CA GLY A 31 7.68 18.54 -5.31
C GLY A 31 6.64 17.73 -4.54
N TYR A 32 5.76 18.40 -3.81
CA TYR A 32 4.64 17.76 -3.14
C TYR A 32 3.74 17.04 -4.17
N GLY A 33 3.47 15.75 -3.94
CA GLY A 33 2.70 14.91 -4.86
C GLY A 33 3.49 14.31 -6.03
N GLU A 34 4.78 14.66 -6.16
CA GLU A 34 5.60 14.18 -7.28
C GLU A 34 5.88 12.68 -7.16
N SER A 35 6.27 12.19 -5.98
CA SER A 35 6.54 10.76 -5.77
C SER A 35 5.26 9.95 -5.91
N ALA A 36 4.16 10.44 -5.31
CA ALA A 36 2.85 9.81 -5.40
C ALA A 36 2.39 9.69 -6.86
N ARG A 37 2.56 10.74 -7.66
CA ARG A 37 2.21 10.72 -9.09
C ARG A 37 3.05 9.70 -9.87
N ILE A 38 4.38 9.69 -9.68
CA ILE A 38 5.26 8.72 -10.35
C ILE A 38 4.86 7.28 -10.01
N LEU A 39 4.57 7.00 -8.74
CA LEU A 39 4.17 5.68 -8.29
C LEU A 39 2.82 5.25 -8.89
N TYR A 40 1.84 6.14 -8.85
CA TYR A 40 0.51 5.93 -9.43
C TYR A 40 0.58 5.65 -10.93
N GLU A 41 1.34 6.46 -11.69
CA GLU A 41 1.52 6.29 -13.12
C GLU A 41 2.19 4.95 -13.46
N ALA A 42 3.19 4.54 -12.67
CA ALA A 42 3.84 3.25 -12.86
C ALA A 42 2.90 2.07 -12.61
N ILE A 43 2.02 2.16 -11.60
CA ILE A 43 1.00 1.15 -11.32
C ILE A 43 0.00 1.06 -12.47
N ALA A 44 -0.57 2.20 -12.88
CA ALA A 44 -1.57 2.27 -13.94
C ALA A 44 -1.02 1.80 -15.30
N ALA A 45 0.27 2.01 -15.57
CA ALA A 45 0.92 1.53 -16.78
C ALA A 45 1.21 0.02 -16.76
N GLU A 46 1.51 -0.56 -15.58
CA GLU A 46 1.86 -1.97 -15.45
C GLU A 46 0.63 -2.88 -15.43
N VAL A 47 -0.41 -2.49 -14.67
CA VAL A 47 -1.67 -3.22 -14.56
C VAL A 47 -2.81 -2.20 -14.65
N PRO A 48 -3.33 -1.92 -15.87
CA PRO A 48 -4.37 -0.90 -16.08
C PRO A 48 -5.66 -1.11 -15.28
N ASP A 49 -5.99 -2.36 -14.96
CA ASP A 49 -7.19 -2.73 -14.20
C ASP A 49 -6.93 -2.80 -12.68
N CYS A 50 -5.73 -2.47 -12.21
CA CYS A 50 -5.44 -2.40 -10.77
C CYS A 50 -6.29 -1.30 -10.12
N ASP A 51 -7.00 -1.62 -9.04
CA ASP A 51 -7.73 -0.62 -8.23
C ASP A 51 -6.72 0.27 -7.49
N CYS A 52 -6.28 1.34 -8.15
CA CYS A 52 -5.27 2.27 -7.65
C CYS A 52 -5.89 3.64 -7.40
N LYS A 53 -5.59 4.23 -6.23
CA LYS A 53 -6.01 5.60 -5.88
C LYS A 53 -4.93 6.32 -5.11
N ILE A 54 -4.93 7.65 -5.20
CA ILE A 54 -4.08 8.52 -4.40
C ILE A 54 -4.89 9.09 -3.23
N ILE A 55 -4.40 8.91 -2.01
CA ILE A 55 -4.89 9.58 -0.81
C ILE A 55 -3.67 10.19 -0.13
N MET A 56 -3.55 11.51 -0.15
CA MET A 56 -2.30 12.18 0.22
C MET A 56 -1.91 11.94 1.69
N ASP A 57 -2.87 12.01 2.62
CA ASP A 57 -2.60 11.89 4.05
C ASP A 57 -2.60 10.42 4.51
N GLU A 58 -1.57 10.04 5.29
CA GLU A 58 -1.40 8.70 5.85
C GLU A 58 -2.56 8.28 6.76
N SER A 59 -3.05 9.19 7.60
CA SER A 59 -4.12 8.88 8.53
C SER A 59 -5.44 8.66 7.80
N ASP A 60 -5.73 9.50 6.82
CA ASP A 60 -6.96 9.39 6.03
C ASP A 60 -6.98 8.11 5.17
N ALA A 61 -5.85 7.78 4.54
CA ALA A 61 -5.71 6.55 3.77
C ALA A 61 -5.94 5.31 4.64
N LEU A 62 -5.26 5.22 5.79
CA LEU A 62 -5.37 4.07 6.67
C LEU A 62 -6.78 3.92 7.27
N LYS A 63 -7.36 5.01 7.79
CA LYS A 63 -8.73 5.00 8.33
C LYS A 63 -9.74 4.56 7.29
N ARG A 64 -9.61 5.08 6.05
CA ARG A 64 -10.49 4.70 4.95
C ARG A 64 -10.39 3.21 4.66
N GLU A 65 -9.17 2.68 4.47
CA GLU A 65 -9.00 1.27 4.10
C GLU A 65 -9.43 0.31 5.21
N ILE A 66 -9.21 0.65 6.49
CA ILE A 66 -9.77 -0.11 7.63
C ILE A 66 -11.30 -0.12 7.60
N THR A 67 -11.94 0.97 7.15
CA THR A 67 -13.41 1.06 7.12
C THR A 67 -14.03 0.26 5.97
N VAL A 68 -13.32 0.11 4.84
CA VAL A 68 -13.85 -0.55 3.65
C VAL A 68 -13.35 -1.97 3.44
N MET A 69 -12.36 -2.41 4.20
CA MET A 69 -11.88 -3.79 4.15
C MET A 69 -12.94 -4.77 4.63
N ARG A 70 -12.87 -6.00 4.13
CA ARG A 70 -13.78 -7.09 4.44
C ARG A 70 -13.05 -8.17 5.23
N GLU A 71 -13.82 -9.06 5.84
CA GLU A 71 -13.26 -10.26 6.45
C GLU A 71 -12.45 -11.06 5.41
N GLY A 72 -11.22 -11.41 5.77
CA GLY A 72 -10.27 -12.08 4.87
C GLY A 72 -9.35 -11.14 4.08
N ASP A 73 -9.62 -9.83 4.03
CA ASP A 73 -8.71 -8.87 3.42
C ASP A 73 -7.42 -8.72 4.26
N ILE A 74 -6.31 -8.52 3.56
CA ILE A 74 -5.02 -8.19 4.17
C ILE A 74 -4.62 -6.80 3.72
N LEU A 75 -4.53 -5.87 4.68
CA LEU A 75 -4.00 -4.54 4.45
C LEU A 75 -2.51 -4.52 4.79
N VAL A 76 -1.66 -4.23 3.80
CA VAL A 76 -0.22 -4.01 4.01
C VAL A 76 0.05 -2.50 4.02
N CYS A 77 0.57 -1.99 5.12
CA CYS A 77 0.85 -0.56 5.30
C CYS A 77 2.35 -0.34 5.52
N PHE A 78 3.00 0.34 4.56
CA PHE A 78 4.37 0.84 4.70
C PHE A 78 4.33 2.23 5.36
N TYR A 79 4.64 2.32 6.65
CA TYR A 79 4.45 3.54 7.42
C TYR A 79 5.70 4.41 7.49
N GLU A 80 5.51 5.73 7.60
CA GLU A 80 6.60 6.66 7.95
C GLU A 80 6.73 6.76 9.47
N ASN A 81 5.59 6.85 10.19
CA ASN A 81 5.54 6.94 11.63
C ASN A 81 4.67 5.83 12.23
N PHE A 82 5.31 4.90 12.93
CA PHE A 82 4.62 3.78 13.58
C PHE A 82 3.61 4.23 14.64
N ASP A 83 3.87 5.30 15.38
CA ASP A 83 2.98 5.77 16.44
C ASP A 83 1.65 6.27 15.89
N VAL A 84 1.66 6.91 14.70
CA VAL A 84 0.45 7.36 14.01
C VAL A 84 -0.40 6.16 13.60
N VAL A 85 0.22 5.16 12.96
CA VAL A 85 -0.47 3.94 12.55
C VAL A 85 -1.01 3.17 13.75
N ARG A 86 -0.20 3.00 14.79
CA ARG A 86 -0.60 2.31 16.04
C ARG A 86 -1.82 3.00 16.67
N ALA A 87 -1.82 4.32 16.79
CA ALA A 87 -2.93 5.06 17.38
C ALA A 87 -4.23 4.99 16.55
N ILE A 88 -4.16 4.72 15.24
CA ILE A 88 -5.33 4.47 14.41
C ILE A 88 -5.83 3.05 14.61
N LEU A 89 -4.94 2.07 14.63
CA LEU A 89 -5.26 0.66 14.85
C LEU A 89 -5.87 0.42 16.25
N GLU A 90 -5.33 1.04 17.30
CA GLU A 90 -5.88 0.96 18.66
C GLU A 90 -7.31 1.51 18.73
N ARG A 91 -7.59 2.62 18.03
CA ARG A 91 -8.94 3.19 17.93
C ARG A 91 -9.91 2.32 17.14
N ALA A 92 -9.38 1.52 16.21
CA ALA A 92 -10.12 0.50 15.49
C ALA A 92 -10.21 -0.83 16.26
N GLU A 93 -9.82 -0.84 17.55
CA GLU A 93 -9.82 -2.02 18.42
C GLU A 93 -8.99 -3.20 17.89
N ALA A 94 -7.99 -2.90 17.04
CA ALA A 94 -7.12 -3.92 16.48
C ALA A 94 -6.27 -4.56 17.58
N VAL A 95 -6.14 -5.89 17.52
CA VAL A 95 -5.34 -6.67 18.47
C VAL A 95 -4.00 -7.02 17.81
N PRO A 96 -2.86 -6.70 18.44
CA PRO A 96 -1.56 -7.13 17.94
C PRO A 96 -1.49 -8.65 17.82
N THR A 97 -0.99 -9.13 16.67
CA THR A 97 -0.82 -10.56 16.40
C THR A 97 0.53 -10.81 15.73
N ASN A 98 1.14 -11.95 16.03
CA ASN A 98 2.31 -12.48 15.35
C ASN A 98 1.96 -13.61 14.36
N GLN A 99 0.67 -13.88 14.17
CA GLN A 99 0.15 -14.93 13.29
C GLN A 99 -0.99 -14.39 12.44
N ILE A 100 -1.03 -14.78 11.17
CA ILE A 100 -2.18 -14.57 10.30
C ILE A 100 -2.85 -15.92 10.11
N LYS A 101 -3.95 -16.15 10.84
CA LYS A 101 -4.57 -17.47 11.05
C LYS A 101 -5.07 -18.16 9.76
N HIS A 102 -5.22 -17.42 8.67
CA HIS A 102 -5.82 -17.90 7.42
C HIS A 102 -4.93 -17.73 6.17
N LEU A 103 -3.65 -17.39 6.35
CA LEU A 103 -2.71 -17.26 5.23
C LEU A 103 -2.13 -18.65 4.90
N SER A 104 -2.78 -19.37 3.98
CA SER A 104 -2.19 -20.57 3.38
C SER A 104 -1.24 -20.16 2.25
N TYR A 105 0.04 -20.53 2.33
CA TYR A 105 0.96 -20.41 1.21
C TYR A 105 0.43 -21.26 0.04
N LYS A 106 -0.11 -20.62 -1.00
CA LYS A 106 -0.16 -21.26 -2.31
C LYS A 106 1.24 -21.16 -2.89
N ASN A 107 1.85 -22.31 -3.18
CA ASN A 107 3.08 -22.37 -3.97
C ASN A 107 2.83 -21.58 -5.26
N PHE A 108 3.46 -20.42 -5.39
CA PHE A 108 3.64 -19.81 -6.70
C PHE A 108 4.60 -20.72 -7.44
N GLU A 109 4.06 -21.65 -8.23
CA GLU A 109 4.83 -22.25 -9.31
C GLU A 109 5.25 -21.09 -10.22
N LEU A 110 6.53 -20.74 -10.15
CA LEU A 110 7.16 -19.91 -11.14
C LEU A 110 6.96 -20.62 -12.47
N ALA A 111 6.02 -20.12 -13.28
CA ALA A 111 5.98 -20.44 -14.69
C ALA A 111 7.31 -19.95 -15.28
N GLN A 112 8.26 -20.88 -15.41
CA GLN A 112 9.38 -20.69 -16.31
C GLN A 112 8.80 -20.76 -17.73
N ALA A 113 8.90 -19.64 -18.45
CA ALA A 113 8.83 -19.57 -19.91
C ALA A 113 9.75 -18.45 -20.38
#